data_AF-A0A848DEI8-F1
#
_entry.id   AF-A0A848DEI8-F1
#
_cell.length_a   1.000
_cell.length_b   1.000
_cell.length_c   1.000
_cell.angle_alpha   90.00
_cell.angle_beta   90.00
_cell.angle_gamma   90.00
#
_symmetry.space_group_name_H-M   'P 1'
#
loop_
_entity.id
_entity.type
_entity.pdbx_description
1 polymer ?
#
loop_
_entity_poly.entity_id
_entity_poly.type
_entity_poly.pdbx_seq_one_letter_code
_entity_poly.pdbx_strand_id
1 'polypeptide(L)'
;MIKHVAHTERGWIDTMLQRDRDTGEDQYLDGFTLGPDETLADVLAFYDRVAAETEEAVAGVSDLGQPVPVPQGVPWFPDDIEAWSVRWVLLHVIEETARHAGHADIVRESVDGATAYPLMAAVEGWPETPWMKPWTPADGADAVPTATT
;
A
#
# COMPACT_ATOMS: atom_id res chain seq x y z
N MET A 1 3.75 7.55 -4.83
CA MET A 1 4.02 6.32 -4.04
C MET A 1 2.74 5.71 -3.55
N ILE A 2 1.98 6.38 -2.67
CA ILE A 2 0.74 5.80 -2.11
C ILE A 2 -0.33 5.47 -3.17
N LYS A 3 -0.51 6.31 -4.20
CA LYS A 3 -1.38 6.02 -5.35
C LYS A 3 -1.00 4.69 -6.01
N HIS A 4 0.25 4.55 -6.43
CA HIS A 4 0.79 3.31 -6.98
C HIS A 4 0.55 2.10 -6.07
N VAL A 5 0.87 2.19 -4.78
CA VAL A 5 0.67 1.07 -3.82
C VAL A 5 -0.79 0.64 -3.76
N ALA A 6 -1.73 1.60 -3.70
CA ALA A 6 -3.16 1.31 -3.68
C ALA A 6 -3.63 0.60 -4.97
N HIS A 7 -3.14 1.04 -6.14
CA HIS A 7 -3.44 0.36 -7.40
C HIS A 7 -2.80 -1.04 -7.48
N THR A 8 -1.57 -1.20 -7.00
CA THR A 8 -0.87 -2.49 -6.95
C THR A 8 -1.62 -3.48 -6.08
N GLU A 9 -2.02 -3.09 -4.86
CA GLU A 9 -2.81 -3.94 -3.97
C GLU A 9 -4.12 -4.35 -4.62
N ARG A 10 -4.91 -3.37 -5.12
CA ARG A 10 -6.17 -3.65 -5.81
C ARG A 10 -5.99 -4.61 -6.99
N GLY A 11 -4.98 -4.39 -7.82
CA GLY A 11 -4.70 -5.22 -8.99
C GLY A 11 -4.33 -6.66 -8.64
N TRP A 12 -3.65 -6.89 -7.51
CA TRP A 12 -3.34 -8.23 -7.01
C TRP A 12 -4.55 -8.91 -6.36
N ILE A 13 -5.40 -8.18 -5.64
CA ILE A 13 -6.65 -8.71 -5.10
C ILE A 13 -7.64 -9.04 -6.22
N ASP A 14 -7.74 -8.22 -7.26
CA ASP A 14 -8.54 -8.54 -8.44
C ASP A 14 -8.00 -9.77 -9.17
N THR A 15 -6.66 -9.96 -9.24
CA THR A 15 -6.05 -11.18 -9.77
C THR A 15 -6.43 -12.40 -8.92
N MET A 16 -6.34 -12.28 -7.60
CA MET A 16 -6.72 -13.33 -6.65
C MET A 16 -8.20 -13.73 -6.81
N LEU A 17 -9.08 -12.75 -7.01
CA LEU A 17 -10.52 -12.94 -7.16
C LEU A 17 -10.94 -13.22 -8.62
N GLN A 18 -9.98 -13.30 -9.55
CA GLN A 18 -10.22 -13.50 -10.99
C GLN A 18 -11.18 -12.47 -11.60
N ARG A 19 -11.08 -11.21 -11.16
CA ARG A 19 -11.81 -10.07 -11.70
C ARG A 19 -11.04 -9.48 -12.88
N ASP A 20 -11.78 -8.86 -13.80
CA ASP A 20 -11.17 -8.12 -14.90
C ASP A 20 -10.31 -6.98 -14.35
N ARG A 21 -9.11 -6.84 -14.91
CA ARG A 21 -8.18 -5.76 -14.59
C ARG A 21 -8.11 -4.80 -15.75
N ASP A 22 -8.04 -3.52 -15.42
CA ASP A 22 -7.55 -2.53 -16.36
C ASP A 22 -6.02 -2.49 -16.23
N THR A 23 -5.32 -2.89 -17.29
CA THR A 23 -3.86 -3.08 -17.31
C THR A 23 -3.20 -2.25 -18.42
N GLY A 24 -3.86 -1.18 -18.85
CA GLY A 24 -3.29 -0.26 -19.83
C GLY A 24 -2.02 0.40 -19.31
N GLU A 25 -0.99 0.53 -20.16
CA GLU A 25 0.27 1.21 -19.83
C GLU A 25 0.04 2.64 -19.33
N ASP A 26 -0.89 3.37 -19.97
CA ASP A 26 -1.25 4.73 -19.56
C ASP A 26 -1.80 4.79 -18.13
N GLN A 27 -2.62 3.82 -17.74
CA GLN A 27 -3.18 3.76 -16.40
C GLN A 27 -2.14 3.35 -15.35
N TYR A 28 -1.22 2.45 -15.71
CA TYR A 28 -0.09 2.12 -14.86
C TYR A 28 0.79 3.35 -14.58
N LEU A 29 1.13 4.11 -15.63
CA LEU A 29 1.94 5.32 -15.51
C LEU A 29 1.23 6.42 -14.71
N ASP A 30 -0.09 6.57 -14.88
CA ASP A 30 -0.90 7.50 -14.10
C ASP A 30 -0.84 7.21 -12.59
N GLY A 31 -0.68 5.94 -12.19
CA GLY A 31 -0.48 5.53 -10.80
C GLY A 31 0.72 6.18 -10.09
N PHE A 32 1.69 6.72 -10.83
CA PHE A 32 2.89 7.36 -10.29
C PHE A 32 2.79 8.88 -10.14
N THR A 33 1.75 9.50 -10.71
CA THR A 33 1.56 10.96 -10.70
C THR A 33 0.25 11.32 -10.03
N LEU A 34 0.27 12.37 -9.19
CA LEU A 34 -0.98 12.97 -8.70
C LEU A 34 -1.51 13.91 -9.79
N GLY A 35 -2.66 13.56 -10.36
CA GLY A 35 -3.30 14.32 -11.42
C GLY A 35 -3.81 15.69 -10.97
N PRO A 36 -4.12 16.60 -11.91
CA PRO A 36 -4.57 17.95 -11.59
C PRO A 36 -5.91 18.01 -10.85
N ASP A 37 -6.74 16.98 -11.00
CA ASP A 37 -8.07 16.86 -10.39
C ASP A 37 -8.09 15.91 -9.17
N GLU A 38 -6.92 15.41 -8.74
CA GLU A 38 -6.79 14.50 -7.61
C GLU A 38 -6.22 15.21 -6.38
N THR A 39 -6.72 14.89 -5.19
CA THR A 39 -6.13 15.35 -3.93
C THR A 39 -5.48 14.19 -3.17
N LEU A 40 -4.54 14.52 -2.27
CA LEU A 40 -3.95 13.51 -1.37
C LEU A 40 -5.03 12.82 -0.52
N ALA A 41 -6.05 13.57 -0.09
CA ALA A 41 -7.16 13.02 0.69
C ALA A 41 -7.95 11.98 -0.13
N ASP A 42 -8.18 12.22 -1.41
CA ASP A 42 -8.86 11.26 -2.28
C ASP A 42 -8.05 9.99 -2.48
N VAL A 43 -6.73 10.11 -2.62
CA VAL A 43 -5.83 8.97 -2.77
C VAL A 43 -5.75 8.15 -1.48
N LEU A 44 -5.69 8.81 -0.31
CA LEU A 44 -5.75 8.13 0.99
C LEU A 44 -7.08 7.40 1.16
N ALA A 45 -8.20 8.08 0.90
CA ALA A 45 -9.52 7.47 0.97
C ALA A 45 -9.70 6.33 -0.03
N PHE A 46 -9.04 6.39 -1.20
CA PHE A 46 -8.99 5.27 -2.14
C PHE A 46 -8.23 4.09 -1.56
N TYR A 47 -7.07 4.34 -0.95
CA TYR A 47 -6.30 3.27 -0.34
C TYR A 47 -7.05 2.60 0.83
N ASP A 48 -7.74 3.38 1.67
CA ASP A 48 -8.59 2.85 2.75
C ASP A 48 -9.71 1.94 2.20
N ARG A 49 -10.32 2.31 1.07
CA ARG A 49 -11.32 1.46 0.40
C ARG A 49 -10.70 0.16 -0.11
N VAL A 50 -9.52 0.24 -0.73
CA VAL A 50 -8.80 -0.95 -1.22
C VAL A 50 -8.45 -1.87 -0.04
N ALA A 51 -7.95 -1.33 1.07
CA ALA A 51 -7.65 -2.12 2.26
C ALA A 51 -8.89 -2.84 2.81
N ALA A 52 -10.04 -2.17 2.87
CA ALA A 52 -11.29 -2.80 3.29
C ALA A 52 -11.75 -3.91 2.32
N GLU A 53 -11.60 -3.71 1.00
CA GLU A 53 -11.88 -4.73 -0.01
C GLU A 53 -10.92 -5.93 0.11
N THR A 54 -9.65 -5.68 0.41
CA THR A 54 -8.63 -6.70 0.70
C THR A 54 -9.01 -7.51 1.93
N GLU A 55 -9.42 -6.86 3.03
CA GLU A 55 -9.88 -7.54 4.24
C GLU A 55 -11.07 -8.46 3.98
N GLU A 56 -12.09 -7.98 3.25
CA GLU A 56 -13.24 -8.79 2.86
C GLU A 56 -12.81 -9.99 1.99
N ALA A 57 -11.95 -9.76 1.01
CA ALA A 57 -11.45 -10.81 0.14
C ALA A 57 -10.68 -11.89 0.91
N VAL A 58 -9.79 -11.48 1.82
CA VAL A 58 -8.99 -12.38 2.67
C VAL A 58 -9.89 -13.16 3.64
N ALA A 59 -10.89 -12.51 4.24
CA ALA A 59 -11.85 -13.18 5.12
C ALA A 59 -12.65 -14.29 4.39
N GLY A 60 -12.83 -14.16 3.08
CA GLY A 60 -13.46 -15.17 2.21
C GLY A 60 -12.54 -16.34 1.81
N VAL A 61 -11.24 -16.28 2.07
CA VAL A 61 -10.29 -17.34 1.69
C VAL A 61 -10.36 -18.50 2.68
N SER A 62 -10.79 -19.67 2.19
CA SER A 62 -10.83 -20.90 2.99
C SER A 62 -9.55 -21.73 2.93
N ASP A 63 -8.76 -21.58 1.88
CA ASP A 63 -7.48 -22.27 1.69
C ASP A 63 -6.42 -21.33 1.08
N LEU A 64 -5.36 -21.06 1.84
CA LEU A 64 -4.22 -20.26 1.37
C LEU A 64 -3.40 -20.94 0.27
N GLY A 65 -3.57 -22.26 0.09
CA GLY A 65 -2.97 -23.04 -0.99
C GLY A 65 -3.74 -22.99 -2.31
N GLN A 66 -4.95 -22.41 -2.34
CA GLN A 66 -5.78 -22.38 -3.55
C GLN A 66 -5.06 -21.67 -4.71
N PRO A 67 -5.14 -22.20 -5.94
CA PRO A 67 -4.41 -21.66 -7.07
C PRO A 67 -5.01 -20.34 -7.56
N VAL A 68 -4.13 -19.38 -7.86
CA VAL A 68 -4.43 -18.12 -8.53
C VAL A 68 -3.76 -18.16 -9.90
N PRO A 69 -4.52 -18.32 -11.00
CA PRO A 69 -3.96 -18.44 -12.34
C PRO A 69 -3.06 -17.26 -12.72
N VAL A 70 -1.89 -17.56 -13.30
CA VAL A 70 -0.99 -16.54 -13.85
C VAL A 70 -1.49 -16.13 -15.23
N PRO A 71 -1.71 -14.84 -15.52
CA PRO A 71 -2.05 -14.38 -16.86
C PRO A 71 -0.94 -14.74 -17.87
N GLN A 72 -1.30 -15.46 -18.92
CA GLN A 72 -0.36 -15.98 -19.93
C GLN A 72 -0.13 -14.99 -21.07
N GLY A 73 1.07 -14.99 -21.65
CA GLY A 73 1.44 -14.13 -22.78
C GLY A 73 1.66 -12.67 -22.39
N VAL A 74 1.88 -12.40 -21.10
CA VAL A 74 2.14 -11.09 -20.53
C VAL A 74 3.64 -10.98 -20.22
N PRO A 75 4.41 -10.07 -20.85
CA PRO A 75 5.88 -10.09 -20.83
C PRO A 75 6.56 -10.00 -19.45
N TRP A 76 5.85 -9.49 -18.45
CA TRP A 76 6.36 -9.32 -17.08
C TRP A 76 5.93 -10.45 -16.14
N PHE A 77 5.14 -11.41 -16.60
CA PHE A 77 4.81 -12.62 -15.85
C PHE A 77 5.57 -13.83 -16.39
N PRO A 78 5.88 -14.81 -15.54
CA PRO A 78 6.55 -16.03 -15.96
C PRO A 78 5.64 -16.90 -16.84
N ASP A 79 6.16 -17.33 -17.99
CA ASP A 79 5.45 -18.22 -18.92
C ASP A 79 5.42 -19.69 -18.46
N ASP A 80 6.27 -20.07 -17.50
CA ASP A 80 6.43 -21.44 -17.00
C ASP A 80 5.66 -21.73 -15.70
N ILE A 81 4.92 -20.75 -15.19
CA ILE A 81 4.09 -20.89 -13.99
C ILE A 81 2.63 -20.78 -14.38
N GLU A 82 1.87 -21.85 -14.14
CA GLU A 82 0.43 -21.88 -14.43
C GLU A 82 -0.39 -21.11 -13.38
N ALA A 83 0.00 -21.21 -12.10
CA ALA A 83 -0.70 -20.56 -11.00
C ALA A 83 0.24 -20.27 -9.82
N TRP A 84 0.01 -19.14 -9.14
CA TRP A 84 0.49 -18.90 -7.78
C TRP A 84 -0.47 -19.51 -6.75
N SER A 85 -0.10 -19.47 -5.47
CA SER A 85 -1.06 -19.71 -4.39
C SER A 85 -1.58 -18.39 -3.85
N VAL A 86 -2.76 -18.38 -3.21
CA VAL A 86 -3.22 -17.19 -2.48
C VAL A 86 -2.21 -16.71 -1.45
N ARG A 87 -1.54 -17.63 -0.75
CA ARG A 87 -0.44 -17.29 0.16
C ARG A 87 0.63 -16.45 -0.53
N TRP A 88 1.03 -16.84 -1.73
CA TRP A 88 2.05 -16.13 -2.49
C TRP A 88 1.59 -14.71 -2.84
N VAL A 89 0.34 -14.56 -3.32
CA VAL A 89 -0.23 -13.24 -3.66
C VAL A 89 -0.26 -12.32 -2.44
N LEU A 90 -0.75 -12.80 -1.29
CA LEU A 90 -0.82 -11.99 -0.08
C LEU A 90 0.56 -11.60 0.46
N LEU A 91 1.54 -12.52 0.41
CA LEU A 91 2.93 -12.19 0.76
C LEU A 91 3.53 -11.15 -0.17
N HIS A 92 3.21 -11.22 -1.47
CA HIS A 92 3.67 -10.24 -2.43
C HIS A 92 3.06 -8.85 -2.19
N VAL A 93 1.76 -8.77 -1.86
CA VAL A 93 1.13 -7.48 -1.45
C VAL A 93 1.82 -6.89 -0.21
N ILE A 94 2.10 -7.70 0.81
CA ILE A 94 2.84 -7.25 2.01
C ILE A 94 4.23 -6.72 1.63
N GLU A 95 4.94 -7.43 0.75
CA GLU A 95 6.25 -7.03 0.27
C GLU A 95 6.22 -5.68 -0.48
N GLU A 96 5.29 -5.52 -1.42
CA GLU A 96 5.09 -4.27 -2.17
C GLU A 96 4.81 -3.09 -1.23
N THR A 97 3.88 -3.26 -0.29
CA THR A 97 3.53 -2.24 0.70
C THR A 97 4.73 -1.87 1.57
N ALA A 98 5.46 -2.87 2.10
CA ALA A 98 6.64 -2.62 2.93
C ALA A 98 7.77 -1.92 2.16
N ARG A 99 8.01 -2.32 0.90
CA ARG A 99 9.04 -1.71 0.05
C ARG A 99 8.74 -0.23 -0.21
N HIS A 100 7.49 0.10 -0.51
CA HIS A 100 7.09 1.48 -0.78
C HIS A 100 6.96 2.34 0.49
N ALA A 101 6.59 1.75 1.63
CA ALA A 101 6.64 2.43 2.93
C ALA A 101 8.07 2.87 3.26
N GLY A 102 9.07 2.00 3.06
CA GLY A 102 10.47 2.36 3.27
C GLY A 102 10.96 3.51 2.35
N HIS A 103 10.52 3.55 1.09
CA HIS A 103 10.80 4.69 0.21
C HIS A 103 10.14 5.98 0.71
N ALA A 104 8.90 5.90 1.22
CA ALA A 104 8.19 7.04 1.77
C ALA A 104 8.88 7.60 3.02
N ASP A 105 9.38 6.72 3.90
CA ASP A 105 10.16 7.10 5.08
C ASP A 105 11.42 7.88 4.69
N ILE A 106 12.21 7.39 3.71
CA ILE A 106 13.41 8.09 3.24
C ILE A 106 13.07 9.49 2.72
N VAL A 107 12.02 9.60 1.89
CA VAL A 107 11.60 10.89 1.33
C VAL A 107 11.16 11.85 2.44
N ARG A 108 10.34 11.38 3.39
CA ARG A 108 9.87 12.20 4.50
C ARG A 108 11.01 12.64 5.40
N GLU A 109 11.87 11.71 5.84
CA GLU A 109 13.02 12.00 6.68
C GLU A 109 13.95 13.03 5.99
N SER A 110 14.08 12.98 4.67
CA SER A 110 14.83 13.98 3.90
C SER A 110 14.20 15.39 3.91
N VAL A 111 12.90 15.50 4.20
CA VAL A 111 12.16 16.76 4.26
C VAL A 111 12.16 17.35 5.67
N ASP A 112 11.86 16.55 6.70
CA ASP A 112 11.63 17.03 8.07
C ASP A 112 12.62 16.48 9.13
N GLY A 113 13.50 15.54 8.76
CA GLY A 113 14.47 14.91 9.66
C GLY A 113 13.87 13.91 10.65
N ALA A 114 12.56 13.62 10.57
CA ALA A 114 11.89 12.70 11.47
C ALA A 114 12.22 11.23 11.12
N THR A 115 12.62 10.45 12.12
CA THR A 115 12.86 9.02 11.98
C THR A 115 11.64 8.20 12.41
N ALA A 116 11.61 6.91 12.04
CA ALA A 116 10.45 6.04 12.23
C ALA A 116 9.93 5.95 13.69
N TYR A 117 10.81 5.79 14.69
CA TYR A 117 10.37 5.60 16.08
C TYR A 117 9.65 6.83 16.67
N PRO A 118 10.17 8.07 16.56
CA PRO A 118 9.44 9.28 16.91
C PRO A 118 8.07 9.42 16.22
N LEU A 119 7.97 9.02 14.95
CA LEU A 119 6.71 9.07 14.20
C LEU A 119 5.70 8.06 14.72
N MET A 120 6.11 6.80 14.90
CA MET A 120 5.26 5.78 15.50
C MET A 120 4.81 6.18 16.90
N ALA A 121 5.70 6.76 17.71
CA ALA A 121 5.34 7.24 19.03
C ALA A 121 4.27 8.35 19.01
N ALA A 122 4.32 9.23 18.00
CA ALA A 122 3.30 10.27 17.81
C ALA A 122 1.95 9.69 17.36
N VAL A 123 1.96 8.75 16.43
CA VAL A 123 0.74 8.12 15.89
C VAL A 123 0.07 7.20 16.92
N GLU A 124 0.85 6.37 17.60
CA GLU A 124 0.39 5.36 18.56
C GLU A 124 0.23 5.90 19.99
N GLY A 125 0.55 7.18 20.22
CA GLY A 125 0.45 7.81 21.54
C GLY A 125 1.42 7.24 22.59
N TRP A 126 2.61 6.77 22.18
CA TRP A 126 3.60 6.26 23.12
C TRP A 126 4.16 7.38 23.99
N PRO A 127 4.43 7.12 25.29
CA PRO A 127 4.96 8.14 26.18
C PRO A 127 6.39 8.53 25.76
N GLU A 128 6.74 9.79 26.00
CA GLU A 128 8.12 10.24 25.88
C GLU A 128 9.04 9.48 26.86
N THR A 129 10.23 9.11 26.37
CA THR A 129 11.27 8.43 27.14
C THR A 129 12.61 9.15 26.97
N PRO A 130 13.63 8.85 27.79
CA PRO A 130 14.97 9.43 27.62
C PRO A 130 15.64 9.17 26.25
N TRP A 131 15.12 8.22 25.47
CA TRP A 131 15.71 7.79 24.20
C TRP A 131 14.82 8.07 22.98
N MET A 132 13.59 8.52 23.20
CA MET A 132 12.58 8.69 22.16
C MET A 132 11.58 9.75 22.59
N LYS A 133 11.46 10.79 21.78
CA LYS A 133 10.45 11.83 21.90
C LYS A 133 9.45 11.68 20.74
N PRO A 134 8.14 11.65 21.00
CA PRO A 134 7.13 11.69 19.95
C PRO A 134 7.36 12.88 19.01
N TRP A 135 7.29 12.63 17.71
CA TRP A 135 7.43 13.67 16.71
C TRP A 135 6.29 14.69 16.78
N THR A 136 6.61 15.95 16.55
CA THR A 136 5.62 17.04 16.42
C THR A 136 5.88 17.81 15.14
N PRO A 137 4.84 18.20 14.37
CA PRO A 137 5.01 19.07 13.22
C PRO A 137 5.68 20.38 13.60
N ALA A 138 6.41 20.99 12.66
CA ALA A 138 6.86 22.36 12.82
C ALA A 138 5.64 23.31 12.88
N ASP A 139 5.78 24.43 13.61
CA ASP A 139 4.69 25.40 13.80
C ASP A 139 4.00 25.75 12.47
N GLY A 140 2.70 25.45 12.35
CA GLY A 140 1.88 25.73 11.18
C GLY A 140 1.69 24.59 10.16
N ALA A 141 2.30 23.41 10.38
CA ALA A 141 1.99 22.21 9.61
C ALA A 141 0.84 21.41 10.28
N ASP A 142 -0.15 21.01 9.49
CA ASP A 142 -1.29 20.22 9.99
C ASP A 142 -0.80 18.89 10.57
N ALA A 143 -1.31 18.53 11.76
CA ALA A 143 -1.06 17.22 12.34
C ALA A 143 -1.74 16.14 11.50
N VAL A 144 -1.07 15.01 11.31
CA VAL A 144 -1.68 13.83 10.66
C VAL A 144 -2.88 13.39 11.52
N PRO A 145 -4.08 13.21 10.93
CA PRO A 145 -5.23 12.68 11.64
C PRO A 145 -4.87 11.33 12.27
N THR A 146 -5.18 11.15 13.54
CA THR A 146 -5.05 9.84 14.20
C THR A 146 -6.06 8.88 13.57
N ALA A 147 -5.58 7.71 13.12
CA ALA A 147 -6.46 6.64 12.67
C ALA A 147 -7.37 6.26 13.85
N THR A 148 -8.68 6.40 13.67
CA THR A 148 -9.64 5.99 14.69
C THR A 148 -9.80 4.48 14.57
N THR A 149 -9.59 3.78 15.69
CA THR A 149 -9.65 2.31 15.81
C THR A 149 -11.08 1.79 15.73
#